data_AF-A0A973V0L5-F1
#
_entry.id   AF-A0A973V0L5-F1
#
_cell.length_a   1.000
_cell.length_b   1.000
_cell.length_c   1.000
_cell.angle_alpha   90.00
_cell.angle_beta   90.00
_cell.angle_gamma   90.00
#
_symmetry.space_group_name_H-M   'P 1'
#
loop_
_entity.id
_entity.type
_entity.pdbx_description
1 polymer ?
#
loop_
_entity_poly.entity_id
_entity_poly.type
_entity_poly.pdbx_seq_one_letter_code
_entity_poly.pdbx_strand_id
1 'polypeptide(L)'
;LRDLGAGDLPAPPWRPAAVPPSAVDLAQVTLWRAGDLPPDDLLSALALLPAARAEVEGIEAGLLFVARSAGLTWAQIAEATGFHSPQACQQHFQRLTARRDAG
;
A
#
# COMPACT_ATOMS: atom_id res chain seq x y z
N LEU A 1 -22.52 -12.78 -30.38
CA LEU A 1 -22.19 -12.33 -29.00
C LEU A 1 -21.14 -11.20 -28.96
N ARG A 2 -20.20 -11.10 -29.92
CA ARG A 2 -19.29 -9.94 -30.02
C ARG A 2 -19.92 -8.68 -30.64
N ASP A 3 -21.08 -8.81 -31.31
CA ASP A 3 -21.76 -7.70 -32.00
C ASP A 3 -22.83 -6.96 -31.17
N LEU A 4 -22.96 -7.24 -29.86
CA LEU A 4 -24.01 -6.67 -29.00
C LEU A 4 -23.62 -5.37 -28.27
N GLY A 5 -22.59 -4.64 -28.73
CA GLY A 5 -22.24 -3.37 -28.09
C GLY A 5 -21.77 -3.51 -26.63
N ALA A 6 -21.15 -4.64 -26.29
CA ALA A 6 -20.69 -4.95 -24.94
C ALA A 6 -19.68 -3.94 -24.35
N GLY A 7 -19.14 -3.03 -25.17
CA GLY A 7 -18.26 -1.95 -24.72
C GLY A 7 -18.98 -0.78 -24.06
N ASP A 8 -20.30 -0.63 -24.27
CA ASP A 8 -21.08 0.55 -23.84
C ASP A 8 -22.21 0.21 -22.86
N LEU A 9 -22.26 -1.04 -22.39
CA LEU A 9 -23.22 -1.45 -21.38
C LEU A 9 -22.82 -0.85 -20.02
N PRO A 10 -23.74 -0.14 -19.32
CA PRO A 10 -23.46 0.34 -17.97
C PRO A 10 -23.11 -0.84 -17.06
N ALA A 11 -22.17 -0.61 -16.14
CA ALA A 11 -21.76 -1.62 -15.18
C ALA A 11 -23.00 -2.18 -14.44
N PRO A 12 -23.16 -3.52 -14.34
CA PRO A 12 -24.30 -4.11 -13.66
C PRO A 12 -24.40 -3.62 -12.21
N PRO A 13 -25.60 -3.29 -11.68
CA PRO A 13 -25.76 -2.69 -10.35
C PRO A 13 -25.37 -3.62 -9.19
N TRP A 14 -25.28 -4.93 -9.45
CA TRP A 14 -24.82 -5.94 -8.49
C TRP A 14 -23.30 -6.15 -8.53
N ARG A 15 -22.60 -5.56 -9.51
CA ARG A 15 -21.15 -5.67 -9.62
C ARG A 15 -20.52 -4.56 -8.77
N PRO A 16 -19.73 -4.88 -7.74
CA PRO A 16 -18.95 -3.87 -7.03
C PRO A 16 -18.10 -3.09 -8.03
N ALA A 17 -17.96 -1.78 -7.84
CA ALA A 17 -16.97 -1.01 -8.58
C ALA A 17 -15.62 -1.71 -8.41
N ALA A 18 -14.89 -1.90 -9.53
CA ALA A 18 -13.55 -2.45 -9.43
C ALA A 18 -12.74 -1.54 -8.50
N VAL A 19 -12.17 -2.11 -7.44
CA VAL A 19 -11.25 -1.38 -6.58
C VAL A 19 -10.11 -0.93 -7.49
N PRO A 20 -9.85 0.39 -7.62
CA PRO A 20 -8.73 0.84 -8.43
C PRO A 20 -7.45 0.21 -7.87
N PRO A 21 -6.50 -0.21 -8.72
CA PRO A 21 -5.25 -0.79 -8.26
C PRO A 21 -4.55 0.17 -7.29
N SER A 22 -3.96 -0.38 -6.23
CA SER A 22 -3.19 0.41 -5.28
C SER A 22 -1.98 1.05 -5.96
N ALA A 23 -1.41 2.10 -5.37
CA ALA A 23 -0.16 2.68 -5.86
C ALA A 23 0.98 1.63 -5.88
N VAL A 24 0.98 0.69 -4.93
CA VAL A 24 1.89 -0.46 -4.93
C VAL A 24 1.67 -1.35 -6.16
N ASP A 25 0.43 -1.71 -6.48
CA ASP A 25 0.11 -2.56 -7.65
C ASP A 25 0.54 -1.90 -8.95
N LEU A 26 0.28 -0.59 -9.09
CA LEU A 26 0.68 0.18 -10.27
C LEU A 26 2.21 0.24 -10.42
N ALA A 27 2.94 0.42 -9.32
CA ALA A 27 4.40 0.38 -9.34
C ALA A 27 4.94 -1.00 -9.75
N GLN A 28 4.35 -2.09 -9.25
CA GLN A 28 4.73 -3.46 -9.61
C GLN A 28 4.46 -3.77 -11.09
N VAL A 29 3.30 -3.41 -11.60
CA VAL A 29 2.95 -3.59 -13.02
C VAL A 29 3.89 -2.81 -13.92
N THR A 30 4.23 -1.57 -13.54
CA THR A 30 5.18 -0.77 -14.32
C THR A 30 6.57 -1.44 -14.33
N LEU A 31 7.06 -1.89 -13.18
CA LEU A 31 8.35 -2.59 -13.09
C LEU A 31 8.37 -3.85 -13.97
N TRP A 32 7.29 -4.63 -13.99
CA TRP A 32 7.18 -5.82 -14.83
C TRP A 32 7.27 -5.50 -16.33
N ARG A 33 6.80 -4.31 -16.75
CA ARG A 33 6.82 -3.83 -18.14
C ARG A 33 8.02 -2.95 -18.49
N ALA A 34 8.96 -2.73 -17.57
CA ALA A 34 9.97 -1.68 -17.68
C ALA A 34 10.83 -1.73 -18.94
N GLY A 35 11.02 -2.92 -19.55
CA GLY A 35 11.78 -3.06 -20.80
C GLY A 35 11.12 -2.42 -22.03
N ASP A 36 9.81 -2.18 -21.97
CA ASP A 36 9.01 -1.68 -23.10
C ASP A 36 8.47 -0.25 -22.89
N LEU A 37 8.85 0.41 -21.79
CA LEU A 37 8.29 1.70 -21.40
C LEU A 37 9.12 2.89 -21.90
N PRO A 38 8.47 3.95 -22.41
CA PRO A 38 9.14 5.21 -22.68
C PRO A 38 9.62 5.88 -21.37
N PRO A 39 10.64 6.76 -21.43
CA PRO A 39 11.16 7.44 -20.24
C PRO A 39 10.11 8.18 -19.39
N ASP A 40 9.11 8.80 -20.02
CA ASP A 40 8.06 9.55 -19.32
C ASP A 40 7.15 8.65 -18.47
N ASP A 41 6.92 7.41 -18.90
CA ASP A 41 6.15 6.41 -18.13
C ASP A 41 6.96 5.91 -16.93
N LEU A 42 8.29 5.77 -17.08
CA LEU A 42 9.17 5.46 -15.96
C LEU A 42 9.17 6.60 -14.91
N LEU A 43 9.23 7.85 -15.34
CA LEU A 43 9.12 9.00 -14.44
C LEU A 43 7.76 9.04 -13.73
N SER A 44 6.67 8.75 -14.45
CA SER A 44 5.32 8.67 -13.89
C SER A 44 5.22 7.58 -12.81
N ALA A 45 5.85 6.43 -13.02
CA ALA A 45 5.87 5.38 -12.00
C ALA A 45 6.78 5.69 -10.81
N LEU A 46 7.90 6.39 -11.01
CA LEU A 46 8.70 6.90 -9.90
C LEU A 46 7.89 7.88 -9.04
N ALA A 47 7.01 8.68 -9.67
CA ALA A 47 6.10 9.58 -8.96
C ALA A 47 5.02 8.85 -8.14
N LEU A 48 4.78 7.55 -8.37
CA LEU A 48 3.89 6.72 -7.53
C LEU A 48 4.55 6.31 -6.21
N LEU A 49 5.88 6.35 -6.09
CA LEU A 49 6.58 5.85 -4.91
C LEU A 49 6.17 6.52 -3.59
N PRO A 50 5.91 7.83 -3.50
CA PRO A 50 5.40 8.44 -2.26
C PRO A 50 4.04 7.86 -1.85
N ALA A 51 3.12 7.68 -2.80
CA ALA A 51 1.80 7.09 -2.53
C ALA A 51 1.91 5.62 -2.12
N ALA A 52 2.71 4.82 -2.83
CA ALA A 52 2.95 3.43 -2.50
C ALA A 52 3.57 3.27 -1.09
N ARG A 53 4.51 4.15 -0.71
CA ARG A 53 5.07 4.16 0.65
C ARG A 53 4.01 4.53 1.69
N ALA A 54 3.18 5.54 1.42
CA ALA A 54 2.12 5.95 2.33
C ALA A 54 1.08 4.83 2.56
N GLU A 55 0.74 4.07 1.52
CA GLU A 55 -0.13 2.89 1.62
C GLU A 55 0.48 1.82 2.53
N VAL A 56 1.75 1.45 2.31
CA VAL A 56 2.46 0.45 3.13
C VAL A 56 2.61 0.94 4.58
N GLU A 57 2.96 2.20 4.79
CA GLU A 57 3.04 2.81 6.12
C GLU A 57 1.69 2.80 6.84
N GLY A 58 0.59 2.99 6.12
CA GLY A 58 -0.76 2.88 6.66
C GLY A 58 -1.10 1.46 7.12
N ILE A 59 -0.75 0.45 6.31
CA ILE A 59 -0.91 -0.96 6.66
C ILE A 59 -0.06 -1.29 7.89
N GLU A 60 1.21 -0.89 7.90
CA GLU A 60 2.12 -1.10 9.03
C GLU A 60 1.57 -0.48 10.32
N ALA A 61 1.10 0.77 10.27
CA ALA A 61 0.52 1.46 11.42
C ALA A 61 -0.71 0.72 11.97
N GLY A 62 -1.60 0.29 11.08
CA GLY A 62 -2.80 -0.48 11.44
C GLY A 62 -2.45 -1.82 12.09
N LEU A 63 -1.49 -2.56 11.53
CA LEU A 63 -1.04 -3.83 12.09
C LEU A 63 -0.38 -3.66 13.45
N LEU A 64 0.49 -2.66 13.62
CA LEU A 64 1.12 -2.35 14.91
C LEU A 64 0.07 -1.95 15.95
N PHE A 65 -0.92 -1.14 15.57
CA PHE A 65 -2.03 -0.77 16.45
C PHE A 65 -2.82 -2.01 16.90
N VAL A 66 -3.24 -2.86 15.96
CA VAL A 66 -3.99 -4.10 16.27
C VAL A 66 -3.17 -5.05 17.15
N ALA A 67 -1.87 -5.24 16.87
CA ALA A 67 -0.99 -6.05 17.69
C ALA A 67 -0.92 -5.53 19.14
N ARG A 68 -0.81 -4.21 19.32
CA ARG A 68 -0.82 -3.58 20.64
C ARG A 68 -2.16 -3.72 21.35
N SER A 69 -3.27 -3.55 20.63
CA SER A 69 -4.63 -3.77 21.16
C SER A 69 -4.89 -5.23 21.54
N ALA A 70 -4.26 -6.18 20.86
CA ALA A 70 -4.28 -7.60 21.21
C ALA A 70 -3.36 -7.98 22.37
N GLY A 71 -2.66 -7.01 22.98
CA GLY A 71 -1.80 -7.23 24.15
C GLY A 71 -0.36 -7.67 23.84
N LEU A 72 0.05 -7.74 22.57
CA LEU A 72 1.42 -8.14 22.22
C LEU A 72 2.42 -7.10 22.71
N THR A 73 3.48 -7.55 23.37
CA THR A 73 4.56 -6.68 23.86
C THR A 73 5.42 -6.17 22.71
N TRP A 74 6.11 -5.03 22.92
CA TRP A 74 7.08 -4.50 21.94
C TRP A 74 8.20 -5.49 21.61
N ALA A 75 8.54 -6.40 22.53
CA ALA A 75 9.54 -7.43 22.26
C ALA A 75 9.04 -8.47 21.25
N GLN A 76 7.82 -8.97 21.44
CA GLN A 76 7.18 -9.91 20.49
C GLN A 76 7.00 -9.29 19.11
N ILE A 77 6.61 -8.01 19.07
CA ILE A 77 6.46 -7.29 17.79
C ILE A 77 7.84 -7.10 17.13
N ALA A 78 8.84 -6.65 17.88
CA ALA A 78 10.20 -6.45 17.35
C ALA A 78 10.79 -7.74 16.77
N GLU A 79 10.58 -8.87 17.44
CA GLU A 79 10.99 -10.20 16.96
C GLU A 79 10.29 -10.55 15.64
N ALA A 80 8.97 -10.33 15.54
CA ALA A 80 8.20 -10.65 14.33
C ALA A 80 8.52 -9.75 13.14
N THR A 81 8.86 -8.48 13.36
CA THR A 81 9.13 -7.50 12.29
C THR A 81 10.62 -7.32 11.99
N GLY A 82 11.51 -7.96 12.75
CA GLY A 82 12.96 -7.85 12.56
C GLY A 82 13.60 -6.56 13.11
N PHE A 83 12.98 -5.90 14.09
CA PHE A 83 13.65 -4.78 14.78
C PHE A 83 14.74 -5.31 15.72
N HIS A 84 15.90 -4.64 15.72
CA HIS A 84 17.04 -4.98 16.58
C HIS A 84 16.76 -4.83 18.08
N SER A 85 15.71 -4.11 18.48
CA SER A 85 15.30 -3.99 19.88
C SER A 85 13.82 -3.61 20.03
N PRO A 86 13.20 -3.91 21.19
CA PRO A 86 11.83 -3.47 21.50
C PRO A 86 11.69 -1.94 21.48
N GLN A 87 12.72 -1.23 21.94
CA GLN A 87 12.73 0.24 21.96
C GLN A 87 12.76 0.83 20.54
N ALA A 88 13.52 0.21 19.61
CA ALA A 88 13.54 0.63 18.22
C ALA A 88 12.14 0.49 17.57
N CYS A 89 11.44 -0.62 17.88
CA CYS A 89 10.06 -0.83 17.44
C CYS A 89 9.11 0.22 18.02
N GLN A 90 9.19 0.51 19.33
CA GLN A 90 8.35 1.52 19.97
C GLN A 90 8.58 2.92 19.39
N GLN A 91 9.84 3.33 19.21
CA GLN A 91 10.18 4.63 18.62
C GLN A 91 9.72 4.73 17.16
N HIS A 92 9.83 3.65 16.39
CA HIS A 92 9.31 3.58 15.03
C HIS A 92 7.79 3.80 15.00
N PHE A 93 7.05 3.10 15.87
CA PHE A 93 5.61 3.30 15.99
C PHE A 93 5.25 4.76 16.33
N GLN A 94 5.95 5.38 17.29
CA GLN A 94 5.73 6.79 17.65
C GLN A 94 5.96 7.75 16.48
N ARG A 95 7.02 7.52 15.67
CA ARG A 95 7.27 8.32 14.46
C ARG A 95 6.19 8.10 13.40
N LEU A 96 5.72 6.87 13.27
CA LEU A 96 4.70 6.50 12.30
C LEU A 96 3.35 7.16 12.63
N THR A 97 2.94 7.17 13.91
CA THR A 97 1.71 7.84 14.35
C THR A 97 1.83 9.36 14.27
N ALA A 98 2.96 9.94 14.67
CA ALA A 98 3.17 11.40 14.60
C ALA A 98 3.09 11.95 13.16
N ARG A 99 3.55 11.18 12.17
CA ARG A 99 3.42 11.56 10.75
C ARG A 99 1.98 11.52 10.25
N ARG A 100 1.14 10.62 10.78
CA ARG A 100 -0.28 10.53 10.42
C ARG A 100 -1.13 11.63 11.05
N ASP A 101 -0.75 12.12 12.23
CA ASP A 101 -1.44 13.25 12.86
C ASP A 101 -1.10 14.60 12.19
N ALA A 102 -0.01 14.65 11.42
CA ALA A 102 0.49 15.87 10.77
C ALA A 102 0.07 16.04 9.30
N GLY A 103 -0.60 15.04 8.69
CA GLY A 103 -1.08 15.06 7.31
C GLY A 103 -2.59 15.07 7.24
#